data_AF-A0A7S3LG42-F1
#
_entry.id   AF-A0A7S3LG42-F1
#
_cell.length_a   1.000
_cell.length_b   1.000
_cell.length_c   1.000
_cell.angle_alpha   90.00
_cell.angle_beta   90.00
_cell.angle_gamma   90.00
#
_symmetry.space_group_name_H-M   'P 1'
#
loop_
_entity.id
_entity.type
_entity.pdbx_description
1 polymer ?
#
loop_
_entity_poly.entity_id
_entity_poly.type
_entity_poly.pdbx_seq_one_letter_code
_entity_poly.pdbx_strand_id
1 'polypeptide(L)'
;VYDFSSGFLPNGVFQRLLCLCVELSSRSGGNTNLKLYENFASMELEKGVIHLFEKKESQTISVYVENDSFAGKVLTVIQSMLLKVNHDVMGAGLTWETYVEDAVTKELLSLNDAQQQKLSPWFNSENQKETEKTSTRKVDLDTFLESLS
;
A
#
# COMPACT_ATOMS: atom_id res chain seq x y z
N VAL A 1 -0.76 3.35 6.96
CA VAL A 1 -0.01 4.61 6.73
C VAL A 1 1.41 4.25 6.36
N TYR A 2 1.92 4.85 5.28
CA TYR A 2 3.32 4.79 4.88
C TYR A 2 3.95 6.12 5.24
N ASP A 3 4.91 6.10 6.15
CA ASP A 3 5.54 7.28 6.74
C ASP A 3 6.97 7.44 6.21
N PHE A 4 7.21 8.53 5.48
CA PHE A 4 8.51 8.84 4.86
C PHE A 4 9.29 9.91 5.65
N SER A 5 8.81 10.31 6.83
CA SER A 5 9.38 11.41 7.64
C SER A 5 10.84 11.20 8.06
N SER A 6 11.31 9.95 8.13
CA SER A 6 12.71 9.62 8.44
C SER A 6 13.69 9.88 7.27
N GLY A 7 13.18 9.93 6.04
CA GLY A 7 13.96 10.24 4.84
C GLY A 7 13.43 11.51 4.21
N PHE A 8 12.59 11.35 3.20
CA PHE A 8 11.68 12.37 2.70
C PHE A 8 10.64 11.72 1.77
N LEU A 9 9.51 12.37 1.50
CA LEU A 9 8.58 11.99 0.42
C LEU A 9 8.87 12.80 -0.86
N PRO A 10 9.51 12.21 -1.90
CA PRO A 10 9.75 12.91 -3.15
C PRO A 10 8.47 13.30 -3.88
N ASN A 11 8.47 14.50 -4.46
CA ASN A 11 7.45 14.93 -5.42
C ASN A 11 7.35 13.90 -6.55
N GLY A 12 6.13 13.43 -6.85
CA GLY A 12 5.90 12.45 -7.91
C GLY A 12 5.75 11.01 -7.43
N VAL A 13 6.12 10.66 -6.19
CA VAL A 13 5.93 9.29 -5.66
C VAL A 13 4.45 8.96 -5.57
N PHE A 14 3.65 9.86 -5.01
CA PHE A 14 2.20 9.67 -4.93
C PHE A 14 1.58 9.55 -6.33
N GLN A 15 1.94 10.44 -7.25
CA GLN A 15 1.42 10.42 -8.63
C GLN A 15 1.77 9.10 -9.36
N ARG A 16 3.00 8.60 -9.21
CA ARG A 16 3.40 7.31 -9.81
C ARG A 16 2.69 6.13 -9.17
N LEU A 17 2.50 6.16 -7.85
CA LEU A 17 1.67 5.17 -7.15
C LEU A 17 0.25 5.18 -7.73
N LEU A 18 -0.36 6.36 -7.90
CA LEU A 18 -1.67 6.48 -8.52
C LEU A 18 -1.71 5.91 -9.94
N CYS A 19 -0.69 6.16 -10.78
CA CYS A 19 -0.61 5.56 -12.11
C CYS A 19 -0.64 4.02 -12.07
N LEU A 20 0.09 3.41 -11.14
CA LEU A 20 0.08 1.95 -10.96
C LEU A 20 -1.29 1.45 -10.49
N CYS A 21 -1.93 2.18 -9.59
CA CYS A 21 -3.25 1.81 -9.10
C CYS A 21 -4.34 1.95 -10.19
N VAL A 22 -4.24 2.94 -11.07
CA VAL A 22 -5.13 3.11 -12.23
C VAL A 22 -4.94 2.00 -13.26
N GLU A 23 -3.69 1.61 -13.53
CA GLU A 23 -3.38 0.49 -14.40
C GLU A 23 -3.91 -0.84 -13.84
N LEU A 24 -3.86 -1.02 -12.52
CA LEU A 24 -4.45 -2.20 -11.88
C LEU A 24 -5.97 -2.21 -12.05
N SER A 25 -6.63 -1.07 -11.82
CA SER A 25 -8.09 -0.99 -11.87
C SER A 25 -8.64 -1.17 -13.29
N SER A 26 -7.92 -0.68 -14.31
CA SER A 26 -8.30 -0.86 -15.72
C SER A 26 -8.24 -2.31 -16.18
N ARG A 27 -7.30 -3.11 -15.64
CA ARG A 27 -7.16 -4.54 -15.94
C ARG A 27 -8.25 -5.42 -15.33
N SER A 28 -8.90 -4.97 -14.25
CA SER A 28 -10.00 -5.70 -13.60
C SER A 28 -11.31 -5.76 -14.41
N GLY A 29 -11.37 -5.20 -15.63
CA GLY A 29 -12.49 -5.37 -16.57
C GLY A 29 -13.83 -4.77 -16.13
N GLY A 30 -13.90 -4.16 -14.94
CA GLY A 30 -15.04 -3.46 -14.39
C GLY A 30 -15.08 -1.99 -14.78
N ASN A 31 -16.25 -1.37 -14.59
CA ASN A 31 -16.43 0.07 -14.77
C ASN A 31 -15.60 0.79 -13.68
N THR A 32 -14.40 1.27 -14.01
CA THR A 32 -13.50 1.90 -13.05
C THR A 32 -14.06 3.24 -12.58
N ASN A 33 -14.73 3.23 -11.42
CA ASN A 33 -15.11 4.46 -10.75
C ASN A 33 -13.87 5.02 -10.03
N LEU A 34 -13.21 5.96 -10.69
CA LEU A 34 -11.98 6.57 -10.25
C LEU A 34 -12.21 8.06 -10.00
N LYS A 35 -11.87 8.52 -8.81
CA LYS A 35 -11.83 9.94 -8.46
C LYS A 35 -10.41 10.32 -8.11
N LEU A 36 -9.82 11.23 -8.88
CA LEU A 36 -8.47 11.74 -8.66
C LEU A 36 -8.51 13.23 -8.32
N TYR A 37 -7.76 13.58 -7.29
CA TYR A 37 -7.48 14.94 -6.85
C TYR A 37 -5.98 15.06 -6.56
N GLU A 38 -5.49 16.27 -6.31
CA GLU A 38 -4.04 16.52 -6.16
C GLU A 38 -3.38 15.60 -5.13
N ASN A 39 -4.00 15.44 -3.97
CA ASN A 39 -3.49 14.70 -2.82
C ASN A 39 -4.41 13.56 -2.37
N PHE A 40 -5.38 13.19 -3.20
CA PHE A 40 -6.37 12.17 -2.87
C PHE A 40 -6.77 11.37 -4.10
N ALA A 41 -6.93 10.07 -3.92
CA ALA A 41 -7.55 9.21 -4.91
C ALA A 41 -8.54 8.25 -4.25
N SER A 42 -9.65 7.99 -4.93
CA SER A 42 -10.60 6.95 -4.60
C SER A 42 -10.79 6.05 -5.81
N MET A 43 -10.74 4.74 -5.58
CA MET A 43 -10.88 3.76 -6.64
C MET A 43 -11.67 2.54 -6.19
N GLU A 44 -12.59 2.14 -7.04
CA GLU A 44 -13.34 0.90 -6.90
C GLU A 44 -12.54 -0.25 -7.53
N LEU A 45 -12.25 -1.27 -6.72
CA LEU A 45 -11.78 -2.58 -7.16
C LEU A 45 -12.90 -3.60 -6.98
N GLU A 46 -12.78 -4.78 -7.60
CA GLU A 46 -13.82 -5.83 -7.61
C GLU A 46 -14.46 -6.15 -6.24
N LYS A 47 -13.72 -5.97 -5.14
CA LYS A 47 -14.15 -6.35 -3.79
C LYS A 47 -14.22 -5.19 -2.79
N GLY A 48 -14.15 -3.94 -3.25
CA GLY A 48 -14.32 -2.77 -2.40
C GLY A 48 -13.64 -1.51 -2.91
N VAL A 49 -13.78 -0.43 -2.14
CA VAL A 49 -13.21 0.88 -2.44
C VAL A 49 -11.93 1.08 -1.64
N ILE A 50 -10.90 1.60 -2.33
CA ILE A 50 -9.64 2.04 -1.74
C ILE A 50 -9.57 3.54 -1.85
N HIS A 51 -9.12 4.18 -0.77
CA HIS A 51 -8.84 5.59 -0.69
C HIS A 51 -7.37 5.79 -0.37
N LEU A 52 -6.67 6.61 -1.16
CA LEU A 52 -5.27 6.99 -0.92
C LEU A 52 -5.20 8.49 -0.68
N PHE A 53 -4.45 8.90 0.35
CA PHE A 53 -4.26 10.30 0.72
C PHE A 53 -2.77 10.61 0.89
N GLU A 54 -2.29 11.63 0.18
CA GLU A 54 -0.97 12.22 0.42
C GLU A 54 -1.11 13.37 1.42
N LYS A 55 -0.31 13.32 2.48
CA LYS A 55 -0.15 14.43 3.43
C LYS A 55 1.29 14.93 3.34
N LYS A 56 1.51 15.96 2.51
CA LYS A 56 2.84 16.54 2.25
C LYS A 56 3.50 17.06 3.54
N GLU A 57 2.72 17.68 4.43
CA GLU A 57 3.24 18.25 5.70
C GLU A 57 3.80 17.18 6.64
N SER A 58 3.11 16.05 6.77
CA SER A 58 3.57 14.90 7.57
C SER A 58 4.41 13.90 6.78
N GLN A 59 4.64 14.15 5.49
CA GLN A 59 5.33 13.25 4.58
C GLN A 59 4.80 11.82 4.60
N THR A 60 3.47 11.67 4.59
CA THR A 60 2.82 10.35 4.67
C THR A 60 1.88 10.09 3.51
N ILE A 61 1.73 8.80 3.19
CA ILE A 61 0.68 8.29 2.31
C ILE A 61 -0.21 7.38 3.16
N SER A 62 -1.47 7.78 3.34
CA SER A 62 -2.47 6.96 4.02
C SER A 62 -3.27 6.15 3.01
N VAL A 63 -3.55 4.89 3.36
CA VAL A 63 -4.44 4.01 2.60
C VAL A 63 -5.56 3.58 3.51
N TYR A 64 -6.79 3.78 3.06
CA TYR A 64 -8.00 3.34 3.73
C TYR A 64 -8.76 2.38 2.80
N VAL A 65 -9.15 1.23 3.33
CA VAL A 65 -9.85 0.17 2.60
C VAL A 65 -11.19 -0.03 3.29
N GLU A 66 -12.29 0.15 2.56
CA GLU A 66 -13.63 0.04 3.14
C GLU A 66 -14.00 -1.40 3.53
N ASN A 67 -13.37 -2.40 2.92
CA ASN A 67 -13.64 -3.81 3.17
C ASN A 67 -12.45 -4.51 3.85
N ASP A 68 -12.57 -4.75 5.16
CA ASP A 68 -11.56 -5.41 5.98
C ASP A 68 -11.14 -6.80 5.48
N SER A 69 -12.06 -7.55 4.87
CA SER A 69 -11.75 -8.89 4.33
C SER A 69 -10.77 -8.85 3.14
N PHE A 70 -10.65 -7.69 2.50
CA PHE A 70 -9.78 -7.46 1.36
C PHE A 70 -8.55 -6.58 1.69
N ALA A 71 -8.57 -5.90 2.85
CA ALA A 71 -7.54 -4.96 3.28
C ALA A 71 -6.11 -5.52 3.24
N GLY A 72 -5.90 -6.78 3.68
CA GLY A 72 -4.58 -7.41 3.63
C GLY A 72 -4.01 -7.54 2.21
N LYS A 73 -4.84 -7.93 1.23
CA LYS A 73 -4.41 -8.04 -0.17
C LYS A 73 -4.09 -6.67 -0.77
N VAL A 74 -4.94 -5.69 -0.49
CA VAL A 74 -4.70 -4.30 -0.92
C VAL A 74 -3.39 -3.78 -0.35
N LEU A 75 -3.14 -3.99 0.94
CA LEU A 75 -1.90 -3.56 1.58
C LEU A 75 -0.67 -4.15 0.88
N THR A 76 -0.66 -5.46 0.63
CA THR A 76 0.44 -6.14 -0.09
C THR A 76 0.66 -5.58 -1.50
N VAL A 77 -0.43 -5.31 -2.23
CA VAL A 77 -0.36 -4.71 -3.57
C VAL A 77 0.23 -3.30 -3.52
N ILE A 78 -0.26 -2.45 -2.62
CA ILE A 78 0.26 -1.09 -2.47
C ILE A 78 1.74 -1.11 -2.04
N GLN A 79 2.13 -2.00 -1.13
CA GLN A 79 3.53 -2.19 -0.74
C GLN A 79 4.40 -2.55 -1.96
N SER A 80 3.92 -3.46 -2.80
CA SER A 80 4.64 -3.88 -4.01
C SER A 80 4.77 -2.74 -5.02
N MET A 81 3.71 -1.93 -5.17
CA MET A 81 3.74 -0.73 -6.03
C MET A 81 4.71 0.33 -5.49
N LEU A 82 4.75 0.57 -4.17
CA LEU A 82 5.71 1.49 -3.56
C LEU A 82 7.15 1.01 -3.73
N LEU A 83 7.41 -0.29 -3.59
CA LEU A 83 8.73 -0.88 -3.87
C LEU A 83 9.14 -0.68 -5.33
N LYS A 84 8.22 -0.88 -6.28
CA LYS A 84 8.46 -0.58 -7.69
C LYS A 84 8.79 0.90 -7.91
N VAL A 85 8.00 1.81 -7.35
CA VAL A 85 8.26 3.25 -7.45
C VAL A 85 9.62 3.61 -6.83
N ASN A 86 9.97 3.01 -5.70
CA ASN A 86 11.27 3.22 -5.06
C ASN A 86 12.43 2.80 -5.98
N HIS A 87 12.31 1.62 -6.61
CA HIS A 87 13.29 1.12 -7.56
C HIS A 87 13.41 2.06 -8.79
N ASP A 88 12.27 2.43 -9.38
CA ASP A 88 12.21 3.21 -10.63
C ASP A 88 12.66 4.67 -10.46
N VAL A 89 12.42 5.27 -9.28
CA VAL A 89 12.66 6.71 -9.05
C VAL A 89 13.96 6.99 -8.32
N MET A 90 14.30 6.16 -7.33
CA MET A 90 15.39 6.43 -6.38
C MET A 90 16.46 5.34 -6.37
N GLY A 91 16.39 4.35 -7.27
CA GLY A 91 17.33 3.22 -7.27
C GLY A 91 17.31 2.45 -5.94
N ALA A 92 16.13 2.30 -5.33
CA ALA A 92 15.92 1.72 -3.99
C ALA A 92 16.40 2.59 -2.79
N GLY A 93 16.62 3.89 -2.99
CA GLY A 93 17.04 4.81 -1.93
C GLY A 93 15.92 5.40 -1.05
N LEU A 94 14.65 5.17 -1.36
CA LEU A 94 13.51 5.64 -0.55
C LEU A 94 13.28 4.72 0.64
N THR A 95 13.16 5.30 1.82
CA THR A 95 12.85 4.58 3.07
C THR A 95 11.52 5.06 3.64
N TRP A 96 10.74 4.14 4.20
CA TRP A 96 9.51 4.45 4.91
C TRP A 96 9.24 3.44 6.00
N GLU A 97 8.45 3.86 6.98
CA GLU A 97 7.88 3.01 8.00
C GLU A 97 6.40 2.74 7.68
N THR A 98 5.90 1.58 8.11
CA THR A 98 4.50 1.22 7.87
C THR A 98 3.77 1.10 9.20
N TYR A 99 2.69 1.86 9.32
CA TYR A 99 1.83 1.90 10.49
C TYR A 99 0.41 1.48 10.14
N VAL A 100 -0.28 0.86 11.10
CA VAL A 100 -1.69 0.50 11.03
C VAL A 100 -2.41 1.22 12.15
N GLU A 101 -3.54 1.85 11.83
CA GLU A 101 -4.40 2.50 12.82
C GLU A 101 -5.25 1.46 13.52
N ASP A 102 -5.19 1.43 14.85
CA ASP A 102 -6.11 0.64 15.66
C ASP A 102 -7.54 1.23 15.55
N ALA A 103 -8.51 0.39 15.19
CA ALA A 103 -9.89 0.84 14.97
C ALA A 103 -10.55 1.39 16.25
N VAL A 104 -10.15 0.89 17.42
CA VAL A 104 -10.70 1.20 18.75
C VAL A 104 -9.95 2.38 19.39
N THR A 105 -8.63 2.31 19.50
CA THR A 105 -7.83 3.33 20.20
C THR A 105 -7.47 4.51 19.32
N LYS A 106 -7.55 4.36 17.99
CA LYS A 106 -7.10 5.35 17.00
C LYS A 106 -5.59 5.63 17.04
N GLU A 107 -4.84 4.78 17.74
CA GLU A 107 -3.38 4.88 17.78
C GLU A 107 -2.77 4.25 16.52
N LEU A 108 -1.68 4.83 16.05
CA LEU A 108 -0.87 4.27 14.98
C LEU A 108 0.15 3.31 15.59
N LEU A 109 0.05 2.04 15.24
CA LEU A 109 0.97 0.99 15.67
C LEU A 109 1.83 0.56 14.49
N SER A 110 3.11 0.25 14.75
CA SER A 110 3.97 -0.29 13.69
C SER A 110 3.34 -1.56 13.13
N LEU A 111 3.56 -1.87 11.85
CA LEU A 111 2.98 -3.06 11.22
C LEU A 111 3.31 -4.35 11.99
N ASN A 112 4.54 -4.44 12.52
CA ASN A 112 4.97 -5.59 13.31
C ASN A 112 4.21 -5.69 14.64
N ASP A 113 4.03 -4.57 15.35
CA ASP A 113 3.27 -4.55 16.61
C ASP A 113 1.79 -4.87 16.36
N ALA A 114 1.22 -4.29 15.30
CA ALA A 114 -0.16 -4.55 14.89
C ALA A 114 -0.41 -6.02 14.54
N GLN A 115 0.57 -6.68 13.89
CA GLN A 115 0.53 -8.11 13.59
C GLN A 115 0.56 -8.96 14.88
N GLN A 116 1.46 -8.64 15.81
CA GLN A 116 1.57 -9.35 17.09
C GLN A 116 0.29 -9.20 17.94
N GLN A 117 -0.32 -8.02 17.91
CA GLN A 117 -1.57 -7.72 18.61
C GLN A 117 -2.83 -8.22 17.87
N LYS A 118 -2.69 -8.76 16.66
CA LYS A 118 -3.78 -9.29 15.83
C LYS A 118 -4.93 -8.29 15.66
N LEU A 119 -4.60 -7.02 15.43
CA LEU A 119 -5.57 -5.91 15.38
C LEU A 119 -6.56 -5.99 14.22
N SER A 120 -6.40 -6.94 13.31
CA SER A 120 -7.31 -7.13 12.19
C SER A 120 -7.42 -8.61 11.82
N PRO A 121 -8.61 -9.08 11.37
CA PRO A 121 -8.83 -10.47 11.01
C PRO A 121 -7.88 -10.98 9.92
N TRP A 122 -7.45 -10.11 9.00
CA TRP A 122 -6.56 -10.46 7.89
C TRP A 122 -5.13 -10.76 8.33
N PHE A 123 -4.71 -10.35 9.55
CA PHE A 123 -3.44 -10.82 10.13
C PHE A 123 -3.47 -12.31 10.48
N ASN A 124 -4.64 -12.92 10.69
CA ASN A 124 -4.78 -14.33 11.05
C ASN A 124 -4.95 -15.27 9.84
N SER A 125 -4.94 -14.73 8.62
CA SER A 125 -5.11 -15.54 7.41
C SER A 125 -3.84 -16.35 7.10
N GLU A 126 -4.00 -17.58 6.61
CA GLU A 126 -2.93 -18.53 6.24
C GLU A 126 -1.89 -18.00 5.23
N ASN A 127 -2.05 -16.76 4.74
CA ASN A 127 -1.09 -16.03 3.91
C ASN A 127 0.18 -15.60 4.67
N GLN A 128 0.27 -15.80 6.00
CA GLN A 128 1.47 -15.50 6.79
C GLN A 128 2.74 -16.25 6.33
N LYS A 129 2.61 -17.37 5.61
CA LYS A 129 3.78 -18.09 5.07
C LYS A 129 4.51 -17.34 3.95
N GLU A 130 3.91 -16.32 3.34
CA GLU A 130 4.57 -15.51 2.30
C GLU A 130 5.15 -14.21 2.87
N THR A 131 4.57 -13.64 3.93
CA THR A 131 5.00 -12.35 4.50
C THR A 131 6.30 -12.43 5.31
N GLU A 132 6.63 -13.58 5.91
CA GLU A 132 7.94 -13.78 6.59
C GLU A 132 9.12 -13.88 5.62
N LYS A 133 8.89 -14.18 4.33
CA LYS A 133 9.94 -14.17 3.30
C LYS A 133 10.27 -12.77 2.80
N THR A 134 9.42 -11.78 3.07
CA THR A 134 9.64 -10.38 2.69
C THR A 134 10.46 -9.59 3.72
N SER A 135 11.24 -10.29 4.55
CA SER A 135 12.35 -9.70 5.29
C SER A 135 13.49 -9.40 4.31
N THR A 136 13.52 -8.18 3.78
CA THR A 136 14.67 -7.44 3.17
C THR A 136 15.58 -8.14 2.15
N ARG A 137 15.29 -9.38 1.74
CA ARG A 137 16.01 -10.11 0.69
C ARG A 137 15.01 -10.66 -0.31
N LYS A 138 14.93 -9.96 -1.44
CA LYS A 138 14.30 -10.41 -2.69
C LYS A 138 12.80 -10.67 -2.56
N VAL A 139 12.00 -9.60 -2.58
CA VAL A 139 10.84 -9.64 -3.46
C VAL A 139 11.42 -9.85 -4.85
N ASP A 140 11.19 -11.04 -5.43
CA ASP A 140 11.56 -11.30 -6.81
C ASP A 140 10.63 -10.44 -7.68
N LEU A 141 11.15 -9.25 -8.01
CA LEU A 141 10.41 -8.24 -8.77
C LEU A 141 9.97 -8.80 -10.12
N ASP A 142 10.73 -9.73 -10.69
CA ASP A 142 10.41 -10.37 -11.96
C ASP A 142 9.16 -11.26 -11.80
N THR A 143 9.06 -12.03 -10.70
CA THR A 143 7.86 -12.84 -10.41
C THR A 143 6.62 -11.97 -10.19
N PHE A 144 6.77 -10.82 -9.53
CA PHE A 144 5.67 -9.87 -9.36
C PHE A 144 5.27 -9.22 -10.69
N LEU A 145 6.23 -8.79 -11.51
CA LEU A 145 5.95 -8.17 -12.81
C LEU A 145 5.32 -9.15 -13.81
N GLU A 146 5.72 -10.42 -13.80
CA GLU A 146 5.09 -11.50 -14.60
C GLU A 146 3.66 -11.80 -14.14
N SER A 147 3.36 -11.68 -12.84
CA SER A 147 1.98 -11.82 -12.35
C SER A 147 1.05 -10.68 -12.80
N LEU A 148 1.63 -9.59 -13.29
CA LEU A 148 0.88 -8.47 -13.84
C LEU A 148 0.60 -8.65 -15.34
N SER A 149 1.45 -9.33 -16.12
CA SER A 149 1.29 -9.53 -17.58
C SER A 149 0.20 -10.53 -17.95
#